data_AF-A0A328TT94-F1
#
_entry.id   AF-A0A328TT94-F1
#
_cell.length_a   1.000
_cell.length_b   1.000
_cell.length_c   1.000
_cell.angle_alpha   90.00
_cell.angle_beta   90.00
_cell.angle_gamma   90.00
#
_symmetry.space_group_name_H-M   'P 1'
#
loop_
_entity.id
_entity.type
_entity.pdbx_description
1 polymer ?
#
loop_
_entity_poly.entity_id
_entity_poly.type
_entity_poly.pdbx_seq_one_letter_code
_entity_poly.pdbx_strand_id
1 'polypeptide(L)'
;MKWLRSKKQAATLKQRMTEQEEQLELYAEIHLAKQEWDNAYRYFDYALGKDQIDYAIFAIGAAEKRYEMLIRKAKRLPVEWTSVKGGVSV
;
A
#
# COMPACT_ATOMS: atom_id res chain seq x y z
N MET A 1 27.77 -24.18 -20.73
CA MET A 1 26.46 -24.88 -20.72
C MET A 1 25.31 -23.88 -20.94
N LYS A 2 24.76 -23.80 -22.16
CA LYS A 2 23.66 -22.86 -22.50
C LYS A 2 22.37 -23.11 -21.71
N TRP A 3 22.11 -24.35 -21.29
CA TRP A 3 20.94 -24.77 -20.52
C TRP A 3 20.87 -24.17 -19.10
N LEU A 4 22.00 -24.13 -18.38
CA LEU A 4 22.08 -23.53 -17.04
C LEU A 4 21.80 -22.02 -17.07
N ARG A 5 22.21 -21.34 -18.14
CA ARG A 5 22.00 -19.90 -18.32
C ARG A 5 20.53 -19.56 -18.58
N SER A 6 19.85 -20.38 -19.38
CA SER A 6 18.41 -20.25 -19.66
C SER A 6 17.55 -20.47 -18.41
N LYS A 7 17.84 -21.52 -17.61
CA LYS A 7 17.15 -21.74 -16.33
C LYS A 7 17.32 -20.58 -15.34
N LYS A 8 18.53 -20.01 -15.25
CA LYS A 8 18.81 -18.86 -14.39
C LYS A 8 18.01 -17.63 -14.84
N GLN A 9 17.90 -17.38 -16.15
CA GLN A 9 17.11 -16.27 -16.69
C GLN A 9 15.62 -16.42 -16.38
N ALA A 10 15.04 -17.61 -16.56
CA ALA A 10 13.64 -17.87 -16.22
C ALA A 10 13.36 -17.66 -14.73
N ALA A 11 14.27 -18.10 -13.84
CA ALA A 11 14.14 -17.89 -12.40
C ALA A 11 14.20 -16.39 -12.03
N THR A 12 15.11 -15.62 -12.63
CA THR A 12 15.21 -14.17 -12.40
C THR A 12 13.96 -13.42 -12.90
N LEU A 13 13.41 -13.80 -14.05
CA LEU A 13 12.16 -13.22 -14.56
C LEU A 13 10.99 -13.48 -13.61
N LYS A 14 10.85 -14.73 -13.14
CA LYS A 14 9.82 -15.10 -12.18
C LYS A 14 9.95 -14.27 -10.89
N GLN A 15 11.15 -14.12 -10.37
CA GLN A 15 11.41 -13.32 -9.17
C GLN A 15 11.04 -11.84 -9.36
N ARG A 16 11.36 -11.25 -10.52
CA ARG A 16 10.97 -9.86 -10.82
C ARG A 16 9.46 -9.69 -10.91
N MET A 17 8.76 -10.65 -11.48
CA MET A 17 7.29 -10.62 -11.55
C MET A 17 6.68 -10.67 -10.15
N THR A 18 7.17 -11.55 -9.28
CA THR A 18 6.68 -11.60 -7.89
C THR A 18 6.99 -10.32 -7.12
N GLU A 19 8.17 -9.73 -7.30
CA GLU A 19 8.52 -8.43 -6.69
C GLU A 19 7.60 -7.29 -7.18
N GLN A 20 7.20 -7.31 -8.45
CA GLN A 20 6.23 -6.35 -9.00
C GLN A 20 4.82 -6.55 -8.43
N GLU A 21 4.36 -7.81 -8.32
CA GLU A 21 3.07 -8.13 -7.71
C GLU A 21 3.01 -7.65 -6.25
N GLU A 22 4.05 -7.94 -5.45
CA GLU A 22 4.15 -7.48 -4.06
C GLU A 22 4.15 -5.94 -3.94
N GLN A 23 4.78 -5.25 -4.89
CA GLN A 23 4.75 -3.78 -4.95
C GLN A 23 3.35 -3.25 -5.23
N LEU A 24 2.65 -3.83 -6.22
CA LEU A 24 1.28 -3.45 -6.57
C LEU A 24 0.31 -3.70 -5.40
N GLU A 25 0.44 -4.84 -4.72
CA GLU A 25 -0.34 -5.16 -3.53
C GLU A 25 -0.08 -4.13 -2.42
N LEU A 26 1.18 -3.78 -2.17
CA LEU A 26 1.52 -2.76 -1.17
C LEU A 26 0.89 -1.41 -1.50
N TYR A 27 0.91 -0.99 -2.76
CA TYR A 27 0.25 0.27 -3.17
C TYR A 27 -1.27 0.21 -2.98
N ALA A 28 -1.89 -0.92 -3.31
CA ALA A 28 -3.32 -1.13 -3.08
C ALA A 28 -3.66 -1.09 -1.58
N GLU A 29 -2.85 -1.72 -0.73
CA GLU A 29 -3.02 -1.68 0.72
C GLU A 29 -2.89 -0.27 1.29
N ILE A 30 -1.94 0.52 0.80
CA ILE A 30 -1.77 1.93 1.20
C ILE A 30 -3.01 2.75 0.86
N HIS A 31 -3.52 2.58 -0.36
CA HIS A 31 -4.74 3.27 -0.81
C HIS A 31 -5.95 2.87 0.04
N LEU A 32 -6.11 1.56 0.30
CA LEU A 32 -7.18 1.05 1.14
C LEU A 32 -7.11 1.60 2.56
N ALA A 33 -5.93 1.56 3.20
CA ALA A 33 -5.75 2.09 4.55
C ALA A 33 -6.05 3.60 4.63
N LYS A 34 -5.71 4.36 3.57
CA LYS A 34 -6.06 5.78 3.50
C LYS A 34 -7.57 5.99 3.38
N GLN A 35 -8.23 5.19 2.54
CA GLN A 35 -9.69 5.25 2.39
C GLN A 35 -10.41 4.86 3.69
N GLU A 36 -9.93 3.83 4.40
CA GLU A 36 -10.43 3.44 5.73
C GLU A 36 -10.31 4.60 6.71
N TRP A 37 -9.17 5.30 6.71
CA TRP A 37 -8.93 6.44 7.57
C TRP A 37 -9.89 7.60 7.27
N ASP A 38 -10.06 7.95 5.99
CA ASP A 38 -10.98 9.01 5.57
C ASP A 38 -12.44 8.64 5.89
N ASN A 39 -12.81 7.36 5.74
CA ASN A 39 -14.13 6.86 6.10
C ASN A 39 -14.38 6.90 7.61
N ALA A 40 -13.37 6.60 8.42
CA ALA A 40 -13.49 6.67 9.88
C ALA A 40 -13.72 8.12 10.35
N TYR A 41 -13.07 9.10 9.72
CA TYR A 41 -13.38 10.52 9.96
C TYR A 41 -14.80 10.88 9.54
N ARG A 42 -15.24 10.50 8.33
CA ARG A 42 -16.63 10.73 7.90
C ARG A 42 -17.63 10.11 8.85
N TYR A 43 -17.36 8.91 9.36
CA TYR A 43 -18.22 8.25 10.33
C TYR A 43 -18.26 9.02 11.66
N PHE A 44 -17.11 9.50 12.14
CA PHE A 44 -17.02 10.36 13.32
C PHE A 44 -17.88 11.62 13.20
N ASP A 45 -17.87 12.28 12.03
CA ASP A 45 -18.63 13.51 11.79
C ASP A 45 -20.15 13.35 11.97
N TYR A 46 -20.68 12.14 11.75
CA TYR A 46 -22.11 11.83 11.90
C TYR A 46 -22.44 10.98 13.14
N ALA A 47 -21.44 10.61 13.94
CA ALA A 47 -21.65 9.79 15.13
C ALA A 47 -22.32 10.61 16.24
N LEU A 48 -23.49 10.16 16.72
CA LEU A 48 -24.25 10.85 17.78
C LEU A 48 -24.23 10.09 19.10
N GLY A 49 -24.08 8.76 19.04
CA GLY A 49 -24.04 7.91 20.23
C GLY A 49 -22.64 7.82 20.81
N LYS A 50 -22.53 7.76 22.15
CA LYS A 50 -21.25 7.57 22.84
C LYS A 50 -20.45 6.39 22.26
N ASP A 51 -21.09 5.24 22.08
CA ASP A 51 -20.42 4.04 21.56
C ASP A 51 -20.00 4.20 20.09
N GLN A 52 -20.76 4.97 19.31
CA GLN A 52 -20.40 5.29 17.92
C GLN A 52 -19.18 6.21 17.88
N ILE A 53 -19.14 7.22 18.75
CA ILE A 53 -18.01 8.14 18.88
C ILE A 53 -16.75 7.37 19.33
N ASP A 54 -16.87 6.53 20.35
CA ASP A 54 -15.76 5.70 20.85
C ASP A 54 -15.23 4.77 19.76
N TYR A 55 -16.13 4.11 19.01
CA TYR A 55 -15.76 3.28 17.87
C TYR A 55 -15.06 4.08 16.77
N ALA A 56 -15.57 5.26 16.44
CA ALA A 56 -15.02 6.12 15.41
C ALA A 56 -13.59 6.58 15.75
N ILE A 57 -13.35 6.99 17.01
CA ILE A 57 -12.01 7.36 17.49
C ILE A 57 -11.04 6.18 17.39
N PHE A 58 -11.48 4.99 17.83
CA PHE A 58 -10.68 3.78 17.70
C PHE A 58 -10.34 3.46 16.24
N ALA A 59 -11.32 3.53 15.34
CA ALA A 59 -11.16 3.24 13.92
C ALA A 59 -10.20 4.23 13.24
N ILE A 60 -10.29 5.53 13.57
CA ILE A 60 -9.37 6.56 13.09
C ILE A 60 -7.93 6.22 13.48
N GLY A 61 -7.68 5.95 14.76
CA GLY A 61 -6.33 5.65 15.25
C GLY A 61 -5.76 4.35 14.66
N ALA A 62 -6.60 3.33 14.50
CA ALA A 62 -6.20 2.06 13.89
C ALA A 62 -5.82 2.23 12.40
N ALA A 63 -6.65 2.93 11.63
CA ALA A 63 -6.41 3.18 10.21
C ALA A 63 -5.17 4.06 9.99
N GLU A 64 -4.99 5.11 10.81
CA GLU A 64 -3.79 5.96 10.78
C GLU A 64 -2.51 5.13 11.02
N LYS A 65 -2.49 4.29 12.06
CA LYS A 65 -1.32 3.45 12.37
C LYS A 65 -1.02 2.45 11.26
N ARG A 66 -2.06 1.84 10.68
CA ARG A 66 -1.91 0.93 9.54
C ARG A 66 -1.32 1.67 8.34
N TYR A 67 -1.87 2.82 7.99
CA TYR A 67 -1.38 3.65 6.88
C TYR A 67 0.09 4.05 7.09
N GLU A 68 0.44 4.55 8.28
CA GLU A 68 1.82 4.94 8.60
C GLU A 68 2.81 3.76 8.46
N MET A 69 2.44 2.58 8.96
CA MET A 69 3.24 1.36 8.83
C MET A 69 3.48 0.99 7.36
N LEU A 70 2.43 1.04 6.53
CA LEU A 70 2.51 0.70 5.11
C LEU A 70 3.37 1.72 4.33
N ILE A 71 3.26 3.01 4.64
CA ILE A 71 4.14 4.04 4.06
C ILE A 71 5.60 3.79 4.43
N ARG A 72 5.89 3.42 5.69
CA ARG A 72 7.26 3.05 6.10
C ARG A 72 7.76 1.81 5.34
N LYS A 73 6.90 0.82 5.09
CA LYS A 73 7.23 -0.36 4.28
C LYS A 73 7.56 0.04 2.84
N ALA A 74 6.73 0.87 2.21
CA ALA A 74 6.97 1.34 0.84
C ALA A 74 8.28 2.14 0.69
N LYS A 75 8.60 3.01 1.67
CA LYS A 75 9.86 3.77 1.67
C LYS A 75 11.12 2.92 1.77
N ARG A 76 11.02 1.67 2.25
CA ARG A 76 12.15 0.73 2.35
C ARG A 76 12.37 -0.08 1.07
N LEU A 77 11.40 -0.08 0.14
CA LEU A 77 11.56 -0.75 -1.13
C LEU A 77 12.46 0.09 -2.06
N PRO A 78 13.37 -0.54 -2.82
CA PRO A 78 14.13 0.15 -3.84
C PRO A 78 13.16 0.65 -4.91
N VAL A 79 12.89 1.95 -4.92
CA VAL A 79 11.96 2.57 -5.86
C VAL A 79 12.68 2.72 -7.21
N GLU A 80 12.31 1.93 -8.21
CA GLU A 80 12.58 2.28 -9.60
C GLU A 80 11.59 3.38 -10.02
N TRP A 81 11.97 4.65 -9.79
CA TRP A 81 11.19 5.85 -10.12
C TRP A 81 10.89 6.04 -11.62
N THR A 82 11.30 5.10 -12.47
CA THR A 82 11.33 5.23 -13.93
C THR A 82 9.98 5.00 -14.60
N SER A 83 9.01 4.34 -13.94
CA SER A 83 7.71 4.01 -14.58
C SER A 83 6.50 4.81 -14.08
N VAL A 84 6.67 5.70 -13.09
CA VAL A 84 5.57 6.57 -12.59
C VAL A 84 5.59 7.97 -13.26
N LYS A 85 6.36 8.14 -14.34
CA LYS A 85 6.25 9.34 -15.20
C LYS A 85 5.07 9.23 -16.15
N GLY A 86 3.88 9.22 -15.57
CA GLY A 86 2.59 9.33 -16.24
C GLY A 86 1.79 10.50 -15.66
N GLY A 87 2.33 11.71 -15.83
CA GLY A 87 1.56 12.96 -15.83
C GLY A 87 0.95 13.45 -14.52
N VAL A 88 1.63 14.42 -13.88
CA VAL A 88 0.95 15.64 -13.42
C VAL A 88 1.84 16.81 -13.84
N SER A 89 1.51 17.37 -15.00
CA SER A 89 1.87 18.75 -15.30
C SER A 89 0.86 19.64 -14.55
N VAL A 90 1.36 20.43 -13.61
CA VAL A 90 0.76 21.72 -13.24
C VAL A 90 1.85 22.75 -13.45
#